data_AF-A0A524FY44-F1
#
_entry.id   AF-A0A524FY44-F1
#
_cell.length_a   1.000
_cell.length_b   1.000
_cell.length_c   1.000
_cell.angle_alpha   90.00
_cell.angle_beta   90.00
_cell.angle_gamma   90.00
#
_symmetry.space_group_name_H-M   'P 1'
#
loop_
_entity.id
_entity.type
_entity.pdbx_description
1 polymer ?
#
loop_
_entity_poly.entity_id
_entity_poly.type
_entity_poly.pdbx_seq_one_letter_code
_entity_poly.pdbx_strand_id
1 'polypeptide(L)'
;RPTRGEDLVHMSEKVYNFQRIFNIRQGKGLRIHDSFIPYRSAGPVTDWEYESRADRYDEQLKEIGVDIGRMNTTEKNKKLREYREERYRLLTDAAYKRRGWTRNGVPTMEKVKKLSLDWIPEVVDIVKKHEGSEPPKDTLPATDEAWK
;
A
#
# COMPACT_ATOMS: atom_id res chain seq x y z
N ARG A 1 17.20 31.78 6.96
CA ARG A 1 16.22 32.19 5.92
C ARG A 1 14.81 32.00 6.49
N PRO A 2 13.80 32.79 6.08
CA PRO A 2 12.41 32.52 6.45
C PRO A 2 11.93 31.19 5.87
N THR A 3 11.09 30.47 6.62
CA THR A 3 10.50 29.18 6.23
C THR A 3 9.48 29.36 5.10
N ARG A 4 9.57 28.53 4.06
CA ARG A 4 8.61 28.49 2.93
C ARG A 4 7.72 27.24 3.00
N GLY A 5 6.68 27.19 2.18
CA GLY A 5 5.78 26.04 2.10
C GLY A 5 6.50 24.73 1.74
N GLU A 6 7.49 24.81 0.84
CA GLU A 6 8.31 23.67 0.44
C GLU A 6 9.17 23.14 1.58
N ASP A 7 9.64 24.03 2.47
CA ASP A 7 10.39 23.63 3.67
C ASP A 7 9.48 22.82 4.61
N LEU A 8 8.21 23.21 4.77
CA LEU A 8 7.23 22.48 5.59
C LEU A 8 6.95 21.08 5.02
N VAL A 9 6.79 20.96 3.70
CA VAL A 9 6.60 19.67 3.03
C VAL A 9 7.84 18.78 3.21
N HIS A 10 9.04 19.33 3.04
CA HIS A 10 10.29 18.59 3.24
C HIS A 10 10.47 18.11 4.70
N MET A 11 10.19 18.99 5.67
CA MET A 11 10.22 18.62 7.10
C MET A 11 9.20 17.51 7.41
N SER A 12 8.00 17.59 6.83
CA SER A 12 6.98 16.54 6.98
C SER A 12 7.43 15.20 6.39
N GLU A 13 8.02 15.20 5.20
CA GLU A 13 8.57 13.99 4.57
C GLU A 13 9.65 13.35 5.45
N LYS A 14 10.55 14.16 6.01
CA LYS A 14 11.61 13.71 6.91
C LYS A 14 11.03 13.00 8.14
N VAL A 15 10.09 13.66 8.83
CA VAL A 15 9.46 13.10 10.04
C VAL A 15 8.67 11.82 9.72
N TYR A 16 7.95 11.79 8.60
CA TYR A 16 7.19 10.61 8.19
C TYR A 16 8.08 9.39 7.95
N ASN A 17 9.23 9.58 7.30
CA ASN A 17 10.20 8.49 7.08
C ASN A 17 10.86 8.06 8.40
N PHE A 18 11.19 9.00 9.29
CA PHE A 18 11.71 8.66 10.60
C PHE A 18 10.70 7.83 11.43
N GLN A 19 9.43 8.22 11.45
CA GLN A 19 8.34 7.46 12.09
C GLN A 19 8.20 6.06 11.48
N ARG A 20 8.32 5.93 10.16
CA ARG A 20 8.31 4.62 9.49
C ARG A 20 9.43 3.72 9.99
N ILE A 21 10.66 4.23 10.05
CA ILE A 21 11.84 3.48 10.51
C ILE A 21 11.71 3.13 12.01
N PHE A 22 11.18 4.06 12.80
CA PHE A 22 10.88 3.82 14.20
C PHE A 22 9.89 2.66 14.37
N ASN A 23 8.82 2.62 13.58
CA ASN A 23 7.88 1.50 13.61
C ASN A 23 8.59 0.17 13.29
N ILE A 24 9.46 0.15 12.28
CA ILE A 24 10.21 -1.06 11.88
C ILE A 24 11.07 -1.54 13.05
N ARG A 25 11.71 -0.62 13.78
CA ARG A 25 12.42 -0.92 15.03
C ARG A 25 11.54 -1.62 16.06
N GLN A 26 10.28 -1.23 16.16
CA GLN A 26 9.29 -1.82 17.07
C GLN A 26 8.66 -3.11 16.52
N GLY A 27 9.12 -3.60 15.37
CA GLY A 27 8.61 -4.82 14.74
C GLY A 27 7.37 -4.63 13.86
N LYS A 28 6.96 -3.38 13.56
CA LYS A 28 5.81 -3.07 12.71
C LYS A 28 6.17 -2.15 11.54
N GLY A 29 5.41 -2.13 10.46
CA GLY A 29 5.70 -1.23 9.33
C GLY A 29 6.62 -1.82 8.25
N LEU A 30 6.70 -3.14 8.15
CA LEU A 30 6.94 -3.80 6.87
C LEU A 30 5.62 -3.94 6.09
N ARG A 31 5.69 -4.29 4.80
CA ARG A 31 4.54 -4.42 3.90
C ARG A 31 3.38 -5.21 4.48
N ILE A 32 3.67 -6.31 5.18
CA ILE A 32 2.65 -7.15 5.82
C ILE A 32 1.67 -6.36 6.71
N HIS A 33 2.15 -5.30 7.35
CA HIS A 33 1.36 -4.45 8.23
C HIS A 33 0.49 -3.42 7.49
N ASP A 34 0.79 -3.16 6.21
CA ASP A 34 0.02 -2.25 5.36
C ASP A 34 -0.92 -3.01 4.40
N SER A 35 -0.75 -4.34 4.26
CA SER A 35 -1.38 -5.13 3.19
C SER A 35 -2.82 -5.55 3.49
N PHE A 36 -3.17 -5.72 4.75
CA PHE A 36 -4.48 -6.21 5.15
C PHE A 36 -5.34 -5.07 5.69
N ILE A 37 -6.04 -4.41 4.78
CA ILE A 37 -7.11 -3.48 5.16
C ILE A 37 -8.28 -4.26 5.81
N PRO A 38 -9.09 -3.61 6.66
CA PRO A 38 -10.30 -4.24 7.18
C PRO A 38 -11.16 -4.79 6.04
N TYR A 39 -11.68 -6.00 6.20
CA TYR A 39 -12.46 -6.71 5.17
C TYR A 39 -13.57 -5.86 4.55
N ARG A 40 -14.24 -5.06 5.38
CA ARG A 40 -15.33 -4.14 5.02
C ARG A 40 -14.88 -2.94 4.17
N SER A 41 -13.61 -2.53 4.26
CA SER A 41 -13.07 -1.42 3.46
C SER A 41 -12.90 -1.80 1.99
N ALA A 42 -12.76 -3.10 1.69
CA ALA A 42 -12.61 -3.58 0.32
C ALA A 42 -13.95 -3.63 -0.43
N GLY A 43 -15.07 -3.80 0.25
CA GLY A 43 -16.37 -3.90 -0.43
C GLY A 43 -17.50 -4.42 0.45
N PRO A 44 -18.66 -4.71 -0.16
CA PRO A 44 -19.81 -5.28 0.55
C PRO A 44 -19.43 -6.52 1.34
N VAL A 45 -19.85 -6.57 2.60
CA VAL A 45 -19.59 -7.70 3.50
C VAL A 45 -20.61 -8.81 3.28
N THR A 46 -21.86 -8.43 3.00
CA THR A 46 -22.99 -9.33 2.78
C THR A 46 -23.58 -9.14 1.38
N ASP A 47 -24.33 -10.14 0.94
CA ASP A 47 -25.03 -10.09 -0.34
C ASP A 47 -26.11 -9.01 -0.35
N TRP A 48 -26.78 -8.79 0.78
CA TRP A 48 -27.72 -7.67 0.92
C TRP A 48 -27.05 -6.30 0.72
N GLU A 49 -25.84 -6.10 1.26
CA GLU A 49 -25.10 -4.85 1.05
C GLU A 49 -24.74 -4.67 -0.44
N TYR A 50 -24.46 -5.77 -1.15
CA TYR A 50 -24.25 -5.74 -2.59
C TYR A 50 -25.54 -5.34 -3.32
N GLU A 51 -26.63 -6.05 -3.06
CA GLU A 51 -27.94 -5.85 -3.69
C GLU A 51 -28.49 -4.44 -3.47
N SER A 52 -28.24 -3.84 -2.30
CA SER A 52 -28.64 -2.46 -1.98
C SER A 52 -28.07 -1.42 -2.96
N ARG A 53 -27.00 -1.76 -3.68
CA ARG A 53 -26.33 -0.90 -4.67
C ARG A 53 -25.90 -1.71 -5.92
N ALA A 54 -26.72 -2.67 -6.33
CA ALA A 54 -26.41 -3.61 -7.40
C ALA A 54 -25.95 -2.91 -8.68
N ASP A 55 -26.67 -1.88 -9.14
CA ASP A 55 -26.35 -1.14 -10.37
C ASP A 55 -24.90 -0.62 -10.39
N ARG A 56 -24.46 -0.01 -9.28
CA ARG A 56 -23.09 0.52 -9.13
C ARG A 56 -22.04 -0.59 -9.21
N TYR A 57 -22.30 -1.71 -8.55
CA TYR A 57 -21.32 -2.80 -8.46
C TYR A 57 -21.28 -3.64 -9.73
N ASP A 58 -22.43 -3.87 -10.36
CA ASP A 58 -22.55 -4.52 -11.67
C ASP A 58 -21.85 -3.68 -12.75
N GLU A 59 -22.01 -2.36 -12.73
CA GLU A 59 -21.29 -1.45 -13.64
C GLU A 59 -19.77 -1.56 -13.48
N GLN A 60 -19.25 -1.52 -12.23
CA GLN A 60 -17.82 -1.71 -11.98
C GLN A 60 -17.30 -3.05 -12.47
N LEU A 61 -18.06 -4.14 -12.30
CA LEU A 61 -17.67 -5.46 -12.80
C LEU A 61 -17.63 -5.50 -14.34
N LYS A 62 -18.58 -4.84 -15.01
CA LYS A 62 -18.60 -4.74 -16.47
C LYS A 62 -17.43 -3.91 -17.00
N GLU A 63 -17.11 -2.78 -16.37
CA GLU A 63 -15.98 -1.92 -16.75
C GLU A 63 -14.63 -2.66 -16.73
N ILE A 64 -14.47 -3.61 -15.81
CA ILE A 64 -13.28 -4.45 -15.70
C ILE A 64 -13.37 -5.73 -16.55
N GLY A 65 -14.42 -5.88 -17.37
CA GLY A 65 -14.58 -6.98 -18.32
C GLY A 65 -15.08 -8.30 -17.72
N VAL A 66 -15.71 -8.29 -16.54
CA VAL A 66 -16.32 -9.50 -15.96
C VAL A 66 -17.72 -9.72 -16.54
N ASP A 67 -17.96 -10.91 -17.10
CA ASP A 67 -19.31 -11.35 -17.49
C ASP A 67 -20.12 -11.77 -16.25
N ILE A 68 -21.07 -10.92 -15.87
CA ILE A 68 -21.92 -11.11 -14.68
C ILE A 68 -23.22 -11.86 -14.98
N GLY A 69 -23.54 -12.16 -16.25
CA GLY A 69 -24.87 -12.65 -16.65
C GLY A 69 -25.23 -14.02 -16.09
N ARG A 70 -24.23 -14.83 -15.72
CA ARG A 70 -24.39 -16.15 -15.11
C ARG A 70 -24.02 -16.20 -13.63
N MET A 71 -23.66 -15.07 -13.03
CA MET A 71 -23.18 -15.00 -11.65
C MET A 71 -24.30 -14.68 -10.67
N ASN A 72 -24.31 -15.37 -9.53
CA ASN A 72 -25.14 -14.98 -8.38
C ASN A 72 -24.51 -13.82 -7.60
N THR A 73 -25.26 -13.20 -6.68
CA THR A 73 -24.80 -12.06 -5.87
C THR A 73 -23.48 -12.35 -5.14
N THR A 74 -23.34 -13.54 -4.53
CA THR A 74 -22.14 -13.94 -3.80
C THR A 74 -20.91 -14.00 -4.70
N GLU A 75 -21.03 -14.54 -5.91
CA GLU A 75 -19.95 -14.63 -6.90
C GLU A 75 -19.54 -13.26 -7.41
N LYS A 76 -20.53 -12.40 -7.72
CA LYS A 76 -20.29 -11.02 -8.12
C LYS A 76 -19.57 -10.24 -7.03
N ASN A 77 -20.02 -10.36 -5.78
CA ASN A 77 -19.39 -9.70 -4.63
C ASN A 77 -17.94 -10.19 -4.45
N LYS A 78 -17.71 -11.51 -4.52
CA LYS A 78 -16.36 -12.08 -4.46
C LYS A 78 -15.45 -11.49 -5.54
N LYS A 79 -15.91 -11.44 -6.80
CA LYS A 79 -15.13 -10.87 -7.93
C LYS A 79 -14.82 -9.39 -7.73
N LEU A 80 -15.80 -8.62 -7.26
CA LEU A 80 -15.61 -7.20 -6.98
C LEU A 80 -14.54 -7.00 -5.91
N ARG A 81 -14.57 -7.81 -4.84
CA ARG A 81 -13.59 -7.73 -3.77
C ARG A 81 -12.20 -8.16 -4.23
N GLU A 82 -12.09 -9.27 -4.95
CA GLU A 82 -10.82 -9.72 -5.54
C GLU A 82 -10.16 -8.60 -6.35
N TYR A 83 -10.94 -7.93 -7.20
CA TYR A 83 -10.48 -6.79 -7.98
C TYR A 83 -10.01 -5.64 -7.09
N ARG A 84 -10.79 -5.23 -6.09
CA ARG A 84 -10.44 -4.08 -5.24
C ARG A 84 -9.24 -4.34 -4.34
N GLU A 85 -9.11 -5.55 -3.80
CA GLU A 85 -7.93 -5.96 -3.04
C GLU A 85 -6.69 -5.95 -3.92
N GLU A 86 -6.79 -6.40 -5.17
CA GLU A 86 -5.70 -6.34 -6.13
C GLU A 86 -5.30 -4.89 -6.46
N ARG A 87 -6.27 -4.01 -6.69
CA ARG A 87 -6.01 -2.57 -6.88
C ARG A 87 -5.35 -1.94 -5.67
N TYR A 88 -5.70 -2.36 -4.45
CA TYR A 88 -5.05 -1.89 -3.23
C TYR A 88 -3.59 -2.35 -3.14
N ARG A 89 -3.28 -3.60 -3.50
CA ARG A 89 -1.90 -4.11 -3.57
C ARG A 89 -1.06 -3.33 -4.59
N LEU A 90 -1.60 -3.06 -5.78
CA LEU A 90 -0.95 -2.23 -6.80
C LEU A 90 -0.73 -0.78 -6.33
N LEU A 91 -1.73 -0.18 -5.65
CA LEU A 91 -1.62 1.16 -5.08
C LEU A 91 -0.52 1.24 -4.02
N THR A 92 -0.39 0.20 -3.20
CA THR A 92 0.66 0.08 -2.19
C THR A 92 2.04 0.11 -2.84
N ASP A 93 2.25 -0.66 -3.91
CA ASP A 93 3.51 -0.67 -4.66
C ASP A 93 3.82 0.71 -5.26
N ALA A 94 2.83 1.36 -5.89
CA ALA A 94 2.99 2.70 -6.45
C ALA A 94 3.34 3.75 -5.37
N ALA A 95 2.71 3.65 -4.20
CA ALA A 95 3.00 4.52 -3.07
C ALA A 95 4.42 4.31 -2.54
N TYR A 96 4.89 3.07 -2.40
CA TYR A 96 6.26 2.77 -1.97
C TYR A 96 7.29 3.30 -2.97
N LYS A 97 7.09 3.04 -4.26
CA LYS A 97 7.99 3.56 -5.32
C LYS A 97 8.08 5.08 -5.26
N ARG A 98 6.94 5.78 -5.19
CA ARG A 98 6.91 7.26 -5.11
C ARG A 98 7.62 7.78 -3.85
N ARG A 99 7.54 7.05 -2.74
CA ARG A 99 8.18 7.41 -1.47
C ARG A 99 9.67 7.06 -1.41
N GLY A 100 10.21 6.36 -2.41
CA GLY A 100 11.60 5.87 -2.42
C GLY A 100 11.82 4.75 -1.40
N TRP A 101 10.81 3.89 -1.24
CA TRP A 101 10.85 2.73 -0.36
C TRP A 101 11.04 1.45 -1.18
N THR A 102 11.55 0.41 -0.54
CA THR A 102 11.63 -0.94 -1.10
C THR A 102 10.24 -1.55 -1.25
N ARG A 103 10.16 -2.69 -1.96
CA ARG A 103 8.90 -3.42 -2.13
C ARG A 103 8.31 -3.93 -0.81
N ASN A 104 9.15 -4.13 0.21
CA ASN A 104 8.73 -4.48 1.57
C ASN A 104 8.40 -3.27 2.46
N GLY A 105 8.33 -2.05 1.90
CA GLY A 105 7.90 -0.86 2.61
C GLY A 105 8.94 -0.25 3.54
N VAL A 106 10.24 -0.44 3.23
CA VAL A 106 11.38 0.10 3.99
C VAL A 106 11.94 1.31 3.22
N PRO A 107 12.13 2.49 3.84
CA PRO A 107 12.84 3.60 3.19
C PRO A 107 14.25 3.16 2.77
N THR A 108 14.63 3.42 1.51
CA THR A 108 15.97 3.06 1.00
C THR A 108 17.06 3.91 1.66
N MET A 109 18.29 3.40 1.68
CA MET A 109 19.45 4.17 2.16
C MET A 109 19.66 5.45 1.36
N GLU A 110 19.31 5.46 0.06
CA GLU A 110 19.30 6.68 -0.75
C GLU A 110 18.32 7.71 -0.19
N LYS A 111 17.08 7.30 0.10
CA LYS A 111 16.06 8.18 0.69
C LYS A 111 16.48 8.69 2.08
N VAL A 112 17.08 7.84 2.92
CA VAL A 112 17.55 8.22 4.27
C VAL A 112 18.61 9.30 4.20
N LYS A 113 19.61 9.16 3.30
CA LYS A 113 20.64 10.18 3.06
C LYS A 113 20.04 11.47 2.51
N LYS A 114 19.12 11.37 1.54
CA LYS A 114 18.43 12.54 0.96
C LYS A 114 17.67 13.36 2.01
N LEU A 115 17.16 12.72 3.06
CA LEU A 115 16.44 13.37 4.17
C LEU A 115 17.35 13.74 5.36
N SER A 116 18.66 13.51 5.25
CA SER A 116 19.64 13.74 6.32
C SER A 116 19.22 13.08 7.64
N LEU A 117 18.87 11.79 7.57
CA LEU A 117 18.56 10.94 8.71
C LEU A 117 19.69 9.93 9.02
N ASP A 118 20.70 9.87 8.15
CA ASP A 118 21.85 8.96 8.22
C ASP A 118 22.87 9.32 9.31
N TRP A 119 22.75 10.49 9.93
CA TRP A 119 23.54 10.86 11.10
C TRP A 119 23.15 10.09 12.37
N ILE A 120 21.98 9.42 12.37
CA ILE A 120 21.48 8.59 13.48
C ILE A 120 21.91 7.14 13.20
N PRO A 121 22.89 6.57 13.94
CA PRO A 121 23.40 5.23 13.66
C PRO A 121 22.32 4.15 13.68
N GLU A 122 21.38 4.22 14.64
CA GLU A 122 20.31 3.25 14.78
C GLU A 122 19.38 3.23 13.56
N VAL A 123 19.12 4.40 12.96
CA VAL A 123 18.33 4.50 11.72
C VAL A 123 19.01 3.78 10.58
N VAL A 124 20.33 3.98 10.43
CA VAL A 124 21.13 3.32 9.40
C VAL A 124 21.14 1.80 9.60
N ASP A 125 21.32 1.34 10.84
CA ASP A 125 21.37 -0.09 11.16
C ASP A 125 20.03 -0.79 10.86
N ILE A 126 18.91 -0.17 11.25
CA ILE A 126 17.57 -0.71 10.97
C ILE A 126 17.33 -0.80 9.46
N VAL A 127 17.66 0.26 8.73
CA VAL A 127 17.43 0.29 7.28
C VAL A 127 18.28 -0.77 6.58
N LYS A 128 19.58 -0.84 6.87
CA LYS A 128 20.47 -1.87 6.28
C LYS A 128 20.01 -3.29 6.58
N LYS A 129 19.49 -3.53 7.79
CA LYS A 129 18.96 -4.84 8.19
C LYS A 129 17.74 -5.27 7.37
N HIS A 130 16.88 -4.33 6.97
CA HIS A 130 15.58 -4.63 6.36
C HIS A 130 15.49 -4.27 4.87
N GLU A 131 16.39 -3.45 4.33
CA GLU A 131 16.34 -2.98 2.93
C GLU A 131 16.37 -4.15 1.93
N GLY A 132 17.15 -5.19 2.22
CA GLY A 132 17.20 -6.43 1.41
C GLY A 132 16.12 -7.46 1.73
N SER A 133 15.15 -7.16 2.60
CA SER A 133 14.11 -8.13 2.97
C SER A 133 13.00 -8.22 1.92
N GLU A 134 12.57 -9.44 1.62
CA GLU A 134 11.46 -9.68 0.70
C GLU A 134 10.09 -9.61 1.42
N PRO A 135 9.07 -9.06 0.76
CA PRO A 135 7.70 -9.10 1.28
C PRO A 135 7.11 -10.52 1.19
N PRO A 136 6.15 -10.87 2.09
CA PRO A 136 5.38 -12.10 1.97
C PRO A 136 4.62 -12.18 0.64
N LYS A 137 4.61 -13.35 -0.02
CA LYS A 137 4.09 -13.51 -1.38
C LYS A 137 2.60 -13.19 -1.52
N ASP A 138 1.83 -13.49 -0.49
CA ASP A 138 0.39 -13.22 -0.39
C ASP A 138 0.05 -11.72 -0.33
N THR A 139 1.03 -10.87 -0.01
CA THR A 139 0.87 -9.42 0.02
C THR A 139 1.15 -8.75 -1.33
N LEU A 140 1.73 -9.48 -2.28
CA LEU A 140 2.15 -8.92 -3.57
C LEU A 140 0.96 -8.89 -4.55
N PRO A 141 0.86 -7.84 -5.39
CA PRO A 141 -0.05 -7.86 -6.52
C PRO A 141 0.33 -8.98 -7.49
N ALA A 142 -0.61 -9.38 -8.33
CA ALA A 142 -0.40 -10.31 -9.42
C ALA A 142 0.54 -9.76 -10.51
N THR A 143 0.62 -8.43 -10.64
CA THR A 143 1.47 -7.77 -11.64
C THR A 143 2.44 -6.76 -11.00
N ASP A 144 3.63 -6.65 -11.60
CA ASP A 144 4.70 -5.74 -11.15
C ASP A 144 4.63 -4.38 -11.87
N GLU A 145 3.45 -3.98 -12.35
CA GLU A 145 3.27 -2.76 -13.16
C GLU A 145 3.80 -1.51 -12.49
N ALA A 146 3.64 -1.39 -11.17
CA ALA A 146 4.15 -0.25 -10.43
C ALA A 146 5.69 -0.16 -10.47
N TRP A 147 6.41 -1.27 -10.63
CA TRP A 147 7.88 -1.33 -10.59
C TRP A 147 8.54 -1.34 -11.96
N LYS A 148 7.76 -1.54 -13.03
CA LYS A 148 8.21 -1.23 -14.41
C LYS A 148 8.50 0.27 -14.56
#